data_AF-A0A4Q2DFD9-F1
#
_entry.id   AF-A0A4Q2DFD9-F1
#
_cell.length_a   1.000
_cell.length_b   1.000
_cell.length_c   1.000
_cell.angle_alpha   90.00
_cell.angle_beta   90.00
_cell.angle_gamma   90.00
#
_symmetry.space_group_name_H-M   'P 1'
#
loop_
_entity.id
_entity.type
_entity.pdbx_description
1 polymer ?
#
loop_
_entity_poly.entity_id
_entity_poly.type
_entity_poly.pdbx_seq_one_letter_code
_entity_poly.pdbx_strand_id
1 'polypeptide(L)'
;SKEEDQTEILSVLKKAASDPDFPFRIVIASRPEHAIQSFFTEVAHSVTRKLFLDDKYNPDADMELFLESKFASIRRRCHLPSSWPNEDVRGTLIANASGQFIYVATVGRFMEESAGDPNQLLSQVLQLPGIKACANPLAPLDALYTHIINSSPDSRLSIVWLNLIFREKCFENQYFSQGAAFVRLYLESYPGQASHVFGNLNSLVSTPSMENHDSPYRLYHKSLAEAQNAL
;
A
#
# COMPACT_ATOMS: atom_id res chain seq x y z
N SER A 1 27.77 3.57 -9.60
CA SER A 1 27.08 4.28 -8.49
C SER A 1 25.59 4.24 -8.76
N LYS A 2 24.70 4.28 -7.76
CA LYS A 2 23.23 4.21 -7.98
C LYS A 2 22.75 5.20 -9.06
N GLU A 3 23.28 6.42 -9.06
CA GLU A 3 22.92 7.46 -10.05
C GLU A 3 23.46 7.18 -11.45
N GLU A 4 24.66 6.60 -11.54
CA GLU A 4 25.26 6.17 -12.81
C GLU A 4 24.44 5.03 -13.42
N ASP A 5 24.08 4.03 -12.61
CA ASP A 5 23.28 2.88 -13.04
C ASP A 5 21.89 3.34 -13.52
N GLN A 6 21.26 4.28 -12.79
CA GLN A 6 19.99 4.91 -13.23
C GLN A 6 20.15 5.60 -14.59
N THR A 7 21.22 6.37 -14.77
CA THR A 7 21.48 7.12 -16.01
C THR A 7 21.77 6.19 -17.18
N GLU A 8 22.50 5.10 -16.94
CA GLU A 8 22.78 4.07 -17.94
C GLU A 8 21.49 3.40 -18.43
N ILE A 9 20.65 2.95 -17.49
CA ILE A 9 19.34 2.35 -17.82
C ILE A 9 18.49 3.34 -18.63
N LEU A 10 18.39 4.59 -18.19
CA LEU A 10 17.61 5.62 -18.88
C LEU A 10 18.17 5.91 -20.29
N SER A 11 19.48 5.84 -20.48
CA SER A 11 20.14 6.00 -21.79
C SER A 11 19.77 4.87 -22.75
N VAL A 12 19.76 3.63 -22.26
CA VAL A 12 19.34 2.46 -23.05
C VAL A 12 17.87 2.57 -23.43
N LEU A 13 16.99 2.95 -22.50
CA LEU A 13 15.57 3.13 -22.76
C LEU A 13 15.30 4.26 -23.76
N LYS A 14 16.02 5.39 -23.64
CA LYS A 14 15.96 6.48 -24.62
C LYS A 14 16.36 6.00 -26.01
N LYS A 15 17.43 5.22 -26.12
CA LYS A 15 17.91 4.67 -27.41
C LYS A 15 16.84 3.78 -28.04
N ALA A 16 16.25 2.87 -27.26
CA ALA A 16 15.14 2.03 -27.73
C ALA A 16 13.94 2.87 -28.18
N ALA A 17 13.53 3.86 -27.39
CA ALA A 17 12.40 4.74 -27.74
C ALA A 17 12.66 5.63 -28.97
N SER A 18 13.91 5.82 -29.37
CA SER A 18 14.29 6.60 -30.55
C SER A 18 14.45 5.74 -31.80
N ASP A 19 14.42 4.41 -31.65
CA ASP A 19 14.55 3.47 -32.76
C ASP A 19 13.19 3.35 -33.48
N PRO A 20 13.09 3.68 -34.78
CA PRO A 20 11.85 3.56 -35.55
C PRO A 20 11.28 2.14 -35.59
N ASP A 21 12.14 1.14 -35.46
CA ASP A 21 11.76 -0.28 -35.50
C ASP A 21 11.32 -0.79 -34.12
N PHE A 22 11.41 0.03 -33.07
CA PHE A 22 10.96 -0.32 -31.72
C PHE A 22 9.45 -0.04 -31.56
N PRO A 23 8.58 -1.07 -31.50
CA PRO A 23 7.13 -0.87 -31.62
C PRO A 23 6.45 -0.51 -30.28
N PHE A 24 7.21 -0.32 -29.21
CA PHE A 24 6.66 -0.16 -27.85
C PHE A 24 6.78 1.28 -27.34
N ARG A 25 5.83 1.65 -26.48
CA ARG A 25 5.93 2.87 -25.65
C ARG A 25 6.46 2.52 -24.28
N ILE A 26 7.42 3.31 -23.80
CA ILE A 26 8.03 3.13 -22.48
C ILE A 26 7.37 4.11 -21.51
N VAL A 27 6.81 3.58 -20.43
CA VAL A 27 6.31 4.40 -19.30
C VAL A 27 7.27 4.22 -18.14
N ILE A 28 7.75 5.34 -17.60
CA ILE A 28 8.71 5.37 -16.50
C ILE A 28 8.04 6.08 -15.32
N ALA A 29 7.91 5.37 -14.20
CA ALA A 29 7.46 5.93 -12.94
C ALA A 29 8.63 5.94 -11.95
N SER A 30 8.97 7.11 -11.43
CA SER A 30 10.09 7.29 -10.51
C SER A 30 9.80 8.37 -9.48
N ARG A 31 10.52 8.34 -8.36
CA ARG A 31 10.60 9.50 -7.46
C ARG A 31 11.37 10.64 -8.14
N PRO A 32 11.19 11.90 -7.70
CA PRO A 32 11.89 13.06 -8.24
C PRO A 32 13.37 13.10 -7.79
N GLU A 33 14.13 12.03 -8.01
CA GLU A 33 15.57 11.96 -7.71
C GLU A 33 16.37 12.81 -8.72
N HIS A 34 17.41 13.52 -8.26
CA HIS A 34 18.12 14.54 -9.04
C HIS A 34 18.64 14.00 -10.38
N ALA A 35 19.35 12.88 -10.39
CA ALA A 35 19.89 12.27 -11.61
C ALA A 35 18.81 11.98 -12.67
N ILE A 36 17.65 11.47 -12.24
CA ILE A 36 16.52 11.18 -13.13
C ILE A 36 15.91 12.48 -13.68
N GLN A 37 15.73 13.48 -12.83
CA GLN A 37 15.20 14.78 -13.24
C GLN A 37 16.12 15.46 -14.27
N SER A 38 17.43 15.51 -14.00
CA SER A 38 18.44 16.07 -14.90
C SER A 38 18.42 15.35 -16.23
N PHE A 39 18.42 14.00 -16.23
CA PHE A 39 18.39 13.23 -17.48
C PHE A 39 17.19 13.58 -18.38
N PHE A 40 15.98 13.63 -17.84
CA PHE A 40 14.81 13.96 -18.66
C PHE A 40 14.71 15.46 -19.03
N THR A 41 15.42 16.33 -18.34
CA THR A 41 15.45 17.77 -18.65
C THR A 41 16.52 18.10 -19.68
N GLU A 42 17.69 17.48 -19.57
CA GLU A 42 18.88 17.83 -20.34
C GLU A 42 19.10 16.89 -21.53
N VAL A 43 18.78 15.59 -21.38
CA VAL A 43 19.16 14.55 -22.35
C VAL A 43 17.98 14.03 -23.16
N ALA A 44 16.82 13.82 -22.51
CA ALA A 44 15.67 13.16 -23.11
C ALA A 44 14.42 14.05 -23.26
N HIS A 45 14.56 15.37 -23.09
CA HIS A 45 13.44 16.32 -23.15
C HIS A 45 12.64 16.25 -24.45
N SER A 46 13.30 16.08 -25.60
CA SER A 46 12.64 16.06 -26.91
C SER A 46 11.87 14.77 -27.23
N VAL A 47 12.14 13.68 -26.51
CA VAL A 47 11.57 12.35 -26.79
C VAL A 47 10.70 11.83 -25.65
N THR A 48 10.46 12.65 -24.63
CA THR A 48 9.67 12.26 -23.45
C THR A 48 8.59 13.27 -23.14
N ARG A 49 7.50 12.77 -22.57
CA ARG A 49 6.42 13.59 -22.00
C ARG A 49 6.39 13.36 -20.50
N LYS A 50 6.68 14.42 -19.73
CA LYS A 50 6.60 14.38 -18.27
C LYS A 50 5.15 14.54 -17.81
N LEU A 51 4.71 13.68 -16.91
CA LEU A 51 3.44 13.75 -16.22
C LEU A 51 3.76 13.86 -14.73
N PHE A 52 3.53 15.04 -14.16
CA PHE A 52 3.74 15.27 -12.73
C PHE A 52 2.53 14.76 -11.96
N LEU A 53 2.79 13.93 -10.96
CA LEU A 53 1.79 13.41 -10.02
C LEU A 53 1.94 14.08 -8.64
N ASP A 54 2.53 15.28 -8.61
CA ASP A 54 2.80 16.10 -7.42
C ASP A 54 1.67 17.10 -7.13
N ASP A 55 1.92 18.14 -6.32
CA ASP A 55 0.97 19.16 -5.85
C ASP A 55 0.17 19.90 -6.95
N LYS A 56 0.54 19.76 -8.22
CA LYS A 56 -0.27 20.27 -9.36
C LYS A 56 -1.44 19.35 -9.72
N TYR A 57 -1.39 18.11 -9.26
CA TYR A 57 -2.49 17.17 -9.23
C TYR A 57 -3.29 17.40 -7.95
N ASN A 58 -4.61 17.29 -7.99
CA ASN A 58 -5.42 17.33 -6.78
C ASN A 58 -5.69 15.89 -6.31
N PRO A 59 -4.81 15.26 -5.51
CA PRO A 59 -5.02 13.89 -5.06
C PRO A 59 -6.27 13.78 -4.17
N ASP A 60 -6.71 14.88 -3.55
CA ASP A 60 -7.87 14.89 -2.65
C ASP A 60 -9.16 14.58 -3.40
N ALA A 61 -9.31 15.04 -4.64
CA ALA A 61 -10.49 14.74 -5.46
C ALA A 61 -10.59 13.24 -5.80
N ASP A 62 -9.47 12.60 -6.11
CA ASP A 62 -9.45 11.15 -6.35
C ASP A 62 -9.68 10.35 -5.08
N MET A 63 -9.08 10.78 -3.97
CA MET A 63 -9.27 10.15 -2.66
C MET A 63 -10.72 10.27 -2.22
N GLU A 64 -11.36 11.42 -2.45
CA GLU A 64 -12.80 11.63 -2.23
C GLU A 64 -13.66 10.68 -3.03
N LEU A 65 -13.44 10.60 -4.35
CA LEU A 65 -14.17 9.70 -5.23
C LEU A 65 -13.98 8.23 -4.82
N PHE A 66 -12.76 7.85 -4.48
CA PHE A 66 -12.43 6.50 -4.02
C PHE A 66 -13.13 6.16 -2.70
N LEU A 67 -13.04 7.04 -1.70
CA LEU A 67 -13.71 6.86 -0.40
C LEU A 67 -15.22 6.73 -0.59
N GLU A 68 -15.84 7.56 -1.43
CA GLU A 68 -17.28 7.48 -1.69
C GLU A 68 -17.68 6.17 -2.34
N SER A 69 -16.90 5.67 -3.30
CA SER A 69 -17.12 4.35 -3.89
C SER A 69 -17.03 3.22 -2.85
N LYS A 70 -16.07 3.32 -1.91
CA LYS A 70 -15.91 2.36 -0.81
C LYS A 70 -17.07 2.42 0.18
N PHE A 71 -17.44 3.62 0.62
CA PHE A 71 -18.60 3.81 1.49
C PHE A 71 -19.91 3.39 0.84
N ALA A 72 -20.10 3.63 -0.47
CA ALA A 72 -21.26 3.13 -1.22
C ALA A 72 -21.36 1.60 -1.20
N SER A 73 -20.23 0.91 -1.25
CA SER A 73 -20.19 -0.55 -1.18
C SER A 73 -20.50 -1.05 0.23
N ILE A 74 -19.97 -0.41 1.27
CA ILE A 74 -20.26 -0.72 2.66
C ILE A 74 -21.74 -0.43 2.99
N ARG A 75 -22.30 0.70 2.54
CA ARG A 75 -23.72 1.04 2.72
C ARG A 75 -24.64 -0.04 2.18
N ARG A 76 -24.37 -0.51 0.96
CA ARG A 76 -25.16 -1.58 0.32
C ARG A 76 -25.06 -2.89 1.10
N ARG A 77 -23.86 -3.29 1.50
CA ARG A 77 -23.63 -4.54 2.24
C ARG A 77 -24.26 -4.53 3.64
N CYS A 78 -24.18 -3.41 4.33
CA CYS A 78 -24.60 -3.27 5.72
C CYS A 78 -25.99 -2.60 5.88
N HIS A 79 -26.71 -2.36 4.77
CA HIS A 79 -28.03 -1.71 4.75
C HIS A 79 -28.07 -0.35 5.48
N LEU A 80 -27.02 0.47 5.30
CA LEU A 80 -26.89 1.79 5.92
C LEU A 80 -27.53 2.88 5.04
N PRO A 81 -28.00 4.01 5.64
CA PRO A 81 -28.59 5.11 4.89
C PRO A 81 -27.58 5.79 3.96
N SER A 82 -28.06 6.45 2.90
CA SER A 82 -27.23 7.19 1.96
C SER A 82 -26.43 8.34 2.60
N SER A 83 -26.92 8.87 3.73
CA SER A 83 -26.25 9.90 4.52
C SER A 83 -25.07 9.37 5.35
N TRP A 84 -24.79 8.06 5.32
CA TRP A 84 -23.66 7.47 6.02
C TRP A 84 -22.44 7.33 5.10
N PRO A 85 -21.22 7.66 5.55
CA PRO A 85 -20.93 8.37 6.80
C PRO A 85 -21.25 9.87 6.68
N ASN A 86 -21.23 10.59 7.81
CA ASN A 86 -21.37 12.06 7.80
C ASN A 86 -20.32 12.70 6.89
N GLU A 87 -20.67 13.78 6.20
CA GLU A 87 -19.82 14.44 5.21
C GLU A 87 -18.44 14.85 5.77
N ASP A 88 -18.40 15.34 7.01
CA ASP A 88 -17.18 15.74 7.73
C ASP A 88 -16.16 14.60 7.90
N VAL A 89 -16.62 13.35 7.91
CA VAL A 89 -15.74 12.17 8.02
C VAL A 89 -14.83 12.07 6.81
N ARG A 90 -15.36 12.30 5.60
CA ARG A 90 -14.57 12.15 4.38
C ARG A 90 -13.46 13.18 4.32
N GLY A 91 -13.79 14.45 4.62
CA GLY A 91 -12.81 15.52 4.70
C GLY A 91 -11.72 15.24 5.75
N THR A 92 -12.09 14.65 6.89
CA THR A 92 -11.13 14.26 7.94
C THR A 92 -10.17 13.16 7.46
N LEU A 93 -10.67 12.13 6.79
CA LEU A 93 -9.84 11.04 6.25
C LEU A 93 -8.90 11.53 5.15
N ILE A 94 -9.38 12.42 4.28
CA ILE A 94 -8.57 13.04 3.23
C ILE A 94 -7.45 13.89 3.84
N ALA A 95 -7.78 14.74 4.83
CA ALA A 95 -6.79 15.52 5.53
C ALA A 95 -5.73 14.64 6.22
N ASN A 96 -6.15 13.54 6.85
CA ASN A 96 -5.24 12.59 7.48
C ASN A 96 -4.37 11.81 6.48
N ALA A 97 -4.82 11.66 5.24
CA ALA A 97 -4.03 11.00 4.21
C ALA A 97 -2.76 11.80 3.85
N SER A 98 -2.76 13.13 4.05
CA SER A 98 -1.61 13.99 3.74
C SER A 98 -1.03 13.74 2.33
N GLY A 99 -1.92 13.62 1.33
CA GLY A 99 -1.58 13.30 -0.06
C GLY A 99 -1.26 11.82 -0.36
N GLN A 100 -1.29 10.94 0.65
CA GLN A 100 -0.97 9.52 0.49
C GLN A 100 -2.22 8.70 0.21
N PHE A 101 -2.46 8.39 -1.06
CA PHE A 101 -3.59 7.55 -1.48
C PHE A 101 -3.63 6.18 -0.77
N ILE A 102 -2.46 5.64 -0.40
CA ILE A 102 -2.38 4.38 0.34
C ILE A 102 -3.12 4.44 1.70
N TYR A 103 -3.19 5.60 2.35
CA TYR A 103 -3.96 5.76 3.58
C TYR A 103 -5.43 5.45 3.36
N VAL A 104 -6.08 6.15 2.42
CA VAL A 104 -7.51 5.93 2.12
C VAL A 104 -7.77 4.55 1.55
N ALA A 105 -6.84 4.00 0.76
CA ALA A 105 -6.93 2.63 0.26
C ALA A 105 -6.87 1.59 1.39
N THR A 106 -6.02 1.81 2.39
CA THR A 106 -5.92 0.94 3.57
C THR A 106 -7.15 1.06 4.46
N VAL A 107 -7.65 2.27 4.72
CA VAL A 107 -8.92 2.49 5.44
C VAL A 107 -10.07 1.77 4.72
N GLY A 108 -10.19 1.95 3.40
CA GLY A 108 -11.22 1.29 2.60
C GLY A 108 -11.18 -0.23 2.72
N ARG A 109 -9.99 -0.84 2.57
CA ARG A 109 -9.82 -2.29 2.75
C ARG A 109 -10.11 -2.72 4.18
N PHE A 110 -9.63 -1.98 5.18
CA PHE A 110 -9.88 -2.29 6.60
C PHE A 110 -11.37 -2.36 6.89
N MET A 111 -12.14 -1.40 6.38
CA MET A 111 -13.60 -1.38 6.56
C MET A 111 -14.33 -2.45 5.74
N GLU A 112 -13.80 -2.82 4.57
CA GLU A 112 -14.38 -3.89 3.75
C GLU A 112 -14.10 -5.28 4.32
N GLU A 113 -12.89 -5.53 4.82
CA GLU A 113 -12.42 -6.88 5.15
C GLU A 113 -12.53 -7.24 6.64
N SER A 114 -12.76 -6.25 7.51
CA SER A 114 -13.00 -6.50 8.94
C SER A 114 -14.45 -6.93 9.19
N ALA A 115 -14.65 -7.94 10.04
CA ALA A 115 -15.96 -8.47 10.40
C ALA A 115 -16.74 -7.63 11.45
N GLY A 116 -16.43 -6.32 11.57
CA GLY A 116 -16.95 -5.44 12.63
C GLY A 116 -18.10 -4.53 12.19
N ASP A 117 -18.74 -3.88 13.17
CA ASP A 117 -19.72 -2.83 12.90
C ASP A 117 -19.04 -1.64 12.17
N PRO A 118 -19.58 -1.17 11.03
CA PRO A 118 -18.96 -0.10 10.25
C PRO A 118 -18.76 1.20 11.01
N ASN A 119 -19.62 1.55 11.97
CA ASN A 119 -19.46 2.76 12.78
C ASN A 119 -18.33 2.59 13.78
N GLN A 120 -18.21 1.43 14.41
CA GLN A 120 -17.11 1.13 15.32
C GLN A 120 -15.76 1.15 14.59
N LEU A 121 -15.66 0.50 13.42
CA LEU A 121 -14.44 0.49 12.61
C LEU A 121 -14.05 1.90 12.17
N LEU A 122 -15.02 2.69 11.71
CA LEU A 122 -14.79 4.08 11.32
C LEU A 122 -14.36 4.93 12.52
N SER A 123 -15.01 4.78 13.66
CA SER A 123 -14.64 5.49 14.90
C SER A 123 -13.22 5.15 15.35
N GLN A 124 -12.79 3.90 15.22
CA GLN A 124 -11.41 3.51 15.54
C GLN A 124 -10.41 4.26 14.67
N VAL A 125 -10.64 4.31 13.34
CA VAL A 125 -9.77 5.03 12.40
C VAL A 125 -9.73 6.53 12.71
N LEU A 126 -10.87 7.15 13.01
CA LEU A 126 -10.97 8.59 13.29
C LEU A 126 -10.34 8.99 14.63
N GLN A 127 -10.21 8.07 15.58
CA GLN A 127 -9.56 8.31 16.87
C GLN A 127 -8.03 8.22 16.79
N LEU A 128 -7.47 7.70 15.69
CA LEU A 128 -6.03 7.65 15.50
C LEU A 128 -5.44 9.06 15.38
N PRO A 129 -4.17 9.26 15.80
CA PRO A 129 -3.46 10.51 15.60
C PRO A 129 -3.48 10.92 14.12
N GLY A 130 -4.15 12.03 13.82
CA GLY A 130 -4.19 12.61 12.48
C GLY A 130 -2.96 13.47 12.16
N ILE A 131 -2.94 14.06 10.96
CA ILE A 131 -1.81 14.89 10.49
C ILE A 131 -1.54 16.11 11.37
N LYS A 132 -2.57 16.63 12.07
CA LYS A 132 -2.44 17.78 12.98
C LYS A 132 -1.66 17.45 14.26
N ALA A 133 -1.50 16.17 14.58
CA ALA A 133 -0.83 15.73 15.81
C ALA A 133 0.70 15.61 15.65
N CYS A 134 1.24 15.59 14.43
CA CYS A 134 2.66 15.34 14.17
C CYS A 134 3.15 16.06 12.91
N ALA A 135 4.39 16.55 12.92
CA ALA A 135 5.04 17.15 11.74
C ALA A 135 5.44 16.11 10.68
N ASN A 136 5.37 14.80 11.01
CA ASN A 136 5.69 13.73 10.07
C ASN A 136 4.45 13.38 9.20
N PRO A 137 4.50 13.58 7.87
CA PRO A 137 3.39 13.26 6.99
C PRO A 137 3.00 11.77 6.98
N LEU A 138 3.93 10.87 7.34
CA LEU A 138 3.67 9.43 7.41
C LEU A 138 3.02 8.99 8.72
N ALA A 139 2.97 9.85 9.74
CA ALA A 139 2.50 9.46 11.07
C ALA A 139 1.05 8.91 11.08
N PRO A 140 0.08 9.48 10.34
CA PRO A 140 -1.27 8.90 10.28
C PRO A 140 -1.30 7.51 9.64
N LEU A 141 -0.46 7.26 8.64
CA LEU A 141 -0.34 5.96 7.99
C LEU A 141 0.30 4.93 8.92
N ASP A 142 1.38 5.30 9.61
CA ASP A 142 2.03 4.46 10.61
C ASP A 142 1.04 4.08 11.73
N ALA A 143 0.29 5.07 12.26
CA ALA A 143 -0.72 4.83 13.28
C ALA A 143 -1.81 3.87 12.80
N LEU A 144 -2.24 3.99 11.55
CA LEU A 144 -3.22 3.07 10.93
C LEU A 144 -2.66 1.65 10.83
N TYR A 145 -1.42 1.48 10.37
CA TYR A 145 -0.78 0.18 10.30
C TYR A 145 -0.63 -0.46 11.68
N THR A 146 -0.11 0.28 12.65
CA THR A 146 0.05 -0.19 14.03
C THR A 146 -1.30 -0.59 14.64
N HIS A 147 -2.36 0.20 14.41
CA HIS A 147 -3.71 -0.13 14.87
C HIS A 147 -4.20 -1.47 14.30
N ILE A 148 -4.08 -1.66 12.99
CA ILE A 148 -4.54 -2.88 12.32
C ILE A 148 -3.72 -4.09 12.80
N ILE A 149 -2.40 -3.95 12.92
CA ILE A 149 -1.52 -5.02 13.42
C ILE A 149 -1.90 -5.42 14.85
N ASN A 150 -2.14 -4.43 15.73
CA ASN A 150 -2.53 -4.67 17.11
C ASN A 150 -3.95 -5.24 17.25
N SER A 151 -4.78 -5.16 16.21
CA SER A 151 -6.09 -5.80 16.19
C SER A 151 -6.01 -7.31 15.94
N SER A 152 -4.88 -7.84 15.48
CA SER A 152 -4.71 -9.29 15.26
C SER A 152 -4.77 -10.09 16.57
N PRO A 153 -5.19 -11.37 16.50
CA PRO A 153 -5.28 -12.23 17.70
C PRO A 153 -3.96 -12.40 18.46
N ASP A 154 -2.84 -12.40 17.75
CA ASP A 154 -1.48 -12.40 18.32
C ASP A 154 -0.63 -11.36 17.58
N SER A 155 -0.68 -10.12 18.06
CA SER A 155 0.04 -9.00 17.43
C SER A 155 1.55 -9.20 17.41
N ARG A 156 2.12 -9.77 18.47
CA ARG A 156 3.55 -10.02 18.55
C ARG A 156 3.98 -11.05 17.52
N LEU A 157 3.25 -12.16 17.41
CA LEU A 157 3.55 -13.18 16.40
C LEU A 157 3.32 -12.67 14.98
N SER A 158 2.28 -11.86 14.78
CA SER A 158 2.01 -11.19 13.50
C SER A 158 3.16 -10.30 13.06
N ILE A 159 3.70 -9.47 13.96
CA ILE A 159 4.87 -8.63 13.67
C ILE A 159 6.08 -9.48 13.28
N VAL A 160 6.35 -10.58 14.02
CA VAL A 160 7.44 -11.49 13.68
C VAL A 160 7.26 -12.08 12.29
N TRP A 161 6.06 -12.56 11.94
CA TRP A 161 5.78 -13.12 10.62
C TRP A 161 5.88 -12.08 9.51
N LEU A 162 5.32 -10.89 9.71
CA LEU A 162 5.42 -9.78 8.76
C LEU A 162 6.88 -9.41 8.48
N ASN A 163 7.72 -9.34 9.53
CA ASN A 163 9.14 -9.05 9.38
C ASN A 163 9.88 -10.18 8.64
N LEU A 164 9.69 -11.44 9.02
CA LEU A 164 10.34 -12.57 8.36
C LEU A 164 9.95 -12.69 6.87
N ILE A 165 8.67 -12.49 6.57
CA ILE A 165 8.15 -12.65 5.20
C ILE A 165 8.52 -11.46 4.32
N PHE A 166 8.33 -10.23 4.80
CA PHE A 166 8.35 -9.05 3.93
C PHE A 166 9.54 -8.12 4.13
N ARG A 167 10.09 -8.01 5.35
CA ARG A 167 11.25 -7.15 5.64
C ARG A 167 12.57 -7.88 5.39
N GLU A 168 12.75 -9.01 6.06
CA GLU A 168 13.93 -9.86 5.92
C GLU A 168 13.87 -10.73 4.67
N LYS A 169 12.68 -10.86 4.08
CA LYS A 169 12.45 -11.59 2.83
C LYS A 169 13.00 -13.01 2.89
N CYS A 170 12.88 -13.68 4.05
CA CYS A 170 13.41 -15.03 4.27
C CYS A 170 12.82 -16.08 3.32
N PHE A 171 11.70 -15.75 2.66
CA PHE A 171 10.98 -16.61 1.75
C PHE A 171 10.94 -16.06 0.31
N GLU A 172 11.83 -15.13 -0.03
CA GLU A 172 12.06 -14.71 -1.42
C GLU A 172 13.41 -15.25 -1.90
N ASN A 173 13.44 -15.81 -3.11
CA ASN A 173 14.68 -16.06 -3.85
C ASN A 173 14.78 -15.06 -5.02
N GLN A 174 15.93 -15.00 -5.70
CA GLN A 174 16.21 -14.08 -6.82
C GLN A 174 15.14 -14.05 -7.92
N TYR A 175 14.30 -15.07 -8.03
CA TYR A 175 13.34 -15.24 -9.13
C TYR A 175 11.88 -15.34 -8.69
N PHE A 176 11.59 -15.75 -7.44
CA PHE A 176 10.21 -15.94 -6.99
C PHE A 176 10.08 -15.92 -5.46
N SER A 177 8.88 -15.56 -5.00
CA SER A 177 8.46 -15.73 -3.60
C SER A 177 7.92 -17.15 -3.39
N GLN A 178 8.27 -17.76 -2.26
CA GLN A 178 7.81 -19.11 -1.92
C GLN A 178 6.29 -19.15 -1.73
N GLY A 179 5.67 -20.25 -2.18
CA GLY A 179 4.24 -20.47 -2.03
C GLY A 179 3.81 -20.60 -0.57
N ALA A 180 2.52 -20.36 -0.30
CA ALA A 180 1.95 -20.42 1.04
C ALA A 180 2.21 -21.74 1.76
N ALA A 181 2.26 -22.87 1.04
CA ALA A 181 2.52 -24.17 1.64
C ALA A 181 3.89 -24.23 2.33
N PHE A 182 4.93 -23.68 1.69
CA PHE A 182 6.27 -23.64 2.25
C PHE A 182 6.33 -22.75 3.50
N VAL A 183 5.77 -21.54 3.40
CA VAL A 183 5.74 -20.59 4.52
C VAL A 183 4.98 -21.16 5.71
N ARG A 184 3.85 -21.86 5.48
CA ARG A 184 3.09 -22.53 6.55
C ARG A 184 3.90 -23.66 7.18
N LEU A 185 4.53 -24.53 6.38
CA LEU A 185 5.37 -25.62 6.90
C LEU A 185 6.53 -25.11 7.75
N TYR A 186 7.08 -23.94 7.43
CA TYR A 186 8.22 -23.37 8.13
C TYR A 186 7.83 -22.60 9.40
N LEU A 187 6.76 -21.79 9.34
CA LEU A 187 6.39 -20.89 10.42
C LEU A 187 5.30 -21.43 11.35
N GLU A 188 4.41 -22.32 10.87
CA GLU A 188 3.32 -22.86 11.69
C GLU A 188 3.84 -23.87 12.72
N SER A 189 3.53 -23.62 13.99
CA SER A 189 3.67 -24.57 15.09
C SER A 189 2.50 -25.55 15.17
N TYR A 190 1.36 -25.19 14.57
CA TYR A 190 0.17 -26.04 14.45
C TYR A 190 -0.63 -25.69 13.18
N PRO A 191 -1.37 -26.65 12.59
CA PRO A 191 -2.12 -26.42 11.36
C PRO A 191 -3.11 -25.24 11.49
N GLY A 192 -3.00 -24.27 10.58
CA GLY A 192 -3.91 -23.13 10.50
C GLY A 192 -3.50 -21.92 11.35
N GLN A 193 -2.34 -21.97 12.01
CA GLN A 193 -1.79 -20.83 12.75
C GLN A 193 -1.63 -19.59 11.87
N ALA A 194 -1.31 -19.73 10.58
CA ALA A 194 -1.22 -18.58 9.67
C ALA A 194 -2.55 -17.82 9.56
N SER A 195 -3.68 -18.53 9.52
CA SER A 195 -5.01 -17.91 9.48
C SER A 195 -5.33 -17.19 10.79
N HIS A 196 -4.85 -17.72 11.92
CA HIS A 196 -4.99 -17.08 13.21
C HIS A 196 -4.14 -15.80 13.32
N VAL A 197 -2.87 -15.88 12.93
CA VAL A 197 -1.93 -14.75 12.94
C VAL A 197 -2.44 -13.61 12.04
N PHE A 198 -2.86 -13.91 10.82
CA PHE A 198 -3.34 -12.89 9.88
C PHE A 198 -4.84 -12.57 9.97
N GLY A 199 -5.57 -13.08 10.97
CA GLY A 199 -7.04 -13.04 11.01
C GLY A 199 -7.68 -11.66 10.83
N ASN A 200 -7.02 -10.59 11.28
CA ASN A 200 -7.47 -9.20 11.11
C ASN A 200 -6.53 -8.34 10.23
N LEU A 201 -5.57 -8.98 9.55
CA LEU A 201 -4.57 -8.31 8.72
C LEU A 201 -4.90 -8.35 7.24
N ASN A 202 -6.11 -8.79 6.88
CA ASN A 202 -6.50 -8.93 5.48
C ASN A 202 -6.43 -7.58 4.74
N SER A 203 -6.63 -6.44 5.41
CA SER A 203 -6.46 -5.13 4.77
C SER A 203 -5.00 -4.74 4.45
N LEU A 204 -4.03 -5.44 5.05
CA LEU A 204 -2.58 -5.20 4.89
C LEU A 204 -1.91 -6.30 4.05
N VAL A 205 -2.36 -7.54 4.23
CA VAL A 205 -1.76 -8.73 3.65
C VAL A 205 -2.82 -9.54 2.91
N SER A 206 -2.56 -9.81 1.64
CA SER A 206 -3.28 -10.83 0.90
C SER A 206 -2.83 -12.21 1.39
N THR A 207 -3.69 -12.89 2.13
CA THR A 207 -3.48 -14.22 2.69
C THR A 207 -4.06 -15.29 1.76
N PRO A 208 -3.24 -16.24 1.27
CA PRO A 208 -3.75 -17.36 0.47
C PRO A 208 -4.67 -18.24 1.32
N SER A 209 -5.75 -18.77 0.71
CA SER A 209 -6.62 -19.75 1.38
C SER A 209 -5.85 -21.03 1.74
N MET A 210 -6.37 -21.82 2.69
CA MET A 210 -5.73 -23.07 3.10
C MET A 210 -5.53 -24.06 1.94
N GLU A 211 -6.43 -24.03 0.95
CA GLU A 211 -6.38 -24.85 -0.26
C GLU A 211 -5.41 -24.32 -1.33
N ASN A 212 -5.04 -23.03 -1.24
CA ASN A 212 -4.08 -22.43 -2.15
C ASN A 212 -2.67 -22.61 -1.61
N HIS A 213 -1.92 -23.50 -2.26
CA HIS A 213 -0.57 -23.89 -1.87
C HIS A 213 0.52 -23.04 -2.52
N ASP A 214 0.30 -22.58 -3.75
CA ASP A 214 1.35 -22.01 -4.60
C ASP A 214 1.41 -20.49 -4.52
N SER A 215 0.30 -19.82 -4.20
CA SER A 215 0.30 -18.37 -4.11
C SER A 215 1.11 -17.91 -2.89
N PRO A 216 2.02 -16.93 -3.03
CA PRO A 216 2.74 -16.37 -1.89
C PRO A 216 1.85 -15.43 -1.09
N TYR A 217 2.23 -15.18 0.16
CA TYR A 217 1.71 -14.04 0.92
C TYR A 217 2.17 -12.74 0.26
N ARG A 218 1.31 -11.72 0.20
CA ARG A 218 1.65 -10.45 -0.45
C ARG A 218 1.19 -9.26 0.38
N LEU A 219 2.02 -8.23 0.48
CA LEU A 219 1.56 -6.93 0.96
C LEU A 219 0.76 -6.22 -0.12
N TYR A 220 -0.32 -5.54 0.26
CA TYR A 220 -0.99 -4.64 -0.67
C TYR A 220 -0.16 -3.40 -1.01
N HIS A 221 0.79 -3.04 -0.14
CA HIS A 221 1.68 -1.92 -0.38
C HIS A 221 3.02 -2.07 0.32
N LYS A 222 4.11 -1.68 -0.36
CA LYS A 222 5.48 -1.79 0.16
C LYS A 222 5.75 -0.88 1.36
N SER A 223 5.02 0.24 1.48
CA SER A 223 5.22 1.18 2.59
C SER A 223 5.02 0.56 3.96
N LEU A 224 4.28 -0.56 4.08
CA LEU A 224 4.19 -1.28 5.36
C LEU A 224 5.53 -1.90 5.76
N ALA A 225 6.28 -2.48 4.82
CA ALA A 225 7.62 -3.02 5.10
C ALA A 225 8.65 -1.92 5.42
N GLU A 226 8.40 -0.69 4.92
CA GLU A 226 9.24 0.49 5.13
C GLU A 226 8.83 1.31 6.36
N ALA A 227 7.66 1.04 6.94
CA ALA A 227 7.13 1.75 8.09
C ALA A 227 8.06 1.57 9.29
N GLN A 228 8.44 2.69 9.91
CA GLN A 228 9.41 2.69 11.02
C GLN A 228 8.79 2.31 12.36
N ASN A 229 7.47 2.51 12.51
CA ASN A 229 6.76 2.35 13.78
C ASN A 229 5.71 1.21 13.77
N ALA A 230 5.54 0.52 12.64
CA ALA A 230 4.49 -0.51 12.48
C ALA A 230 5.00 -1.95 12.61
N LEU A 231 6.29 -2.20 12.35
CA LEU A 231 6.92 -3.52 12.31
C LEU A 231 8.15 -3.58 13.21
#